data_AF-A0AAW8KFA0-F1
#
_entry.id   AF-A0AAW8KFA0-F1
#
_cell.length_a   1.000
_cell.length_b   1.000
_cell.length_c   1.000
_cell.angle_alpha   90.00
_cell.angle_beta   90.00
_cell.angle_gamma   90.00
#
_symmetry.space_group_name_H-M   'P 1'
#
loop_
_entity.id
_entity.type
_entity.pdbx_description
1 polymer ?
#
loop_
_entity_poly.entity_id
_entity_poly.type
_entity_poly.pdbx_seq_one_letter_code
_entity_poly.pdbx_strand_id
1 'polypeptide(L)' 'YNEIGLFRPEVKGANGYHYYSCFQTIQLEMILIFRKLGLSIEDIKTYTDHPSDMSFRQIITDQKKLID' A
#
# COMPACT_ATOMS: atom_id res chain seq x y z
N TYR A 1 8.88 2.73 2.33
CA TYR A 1 8.00 1.58 2.00
C TYR A 1 8.78 0.30 1.66
N ASN A 2 9.89 0.37 0.91
CA ASN A 2 10.71 -0.80 0.63
C ASN A 2 11.26 -1.50 1.88
N GLU A 3 11.81 -0.75 2.85
CA GLU A 3 12.43 -1.31 4.06
C GLU A 3 11.46 -2.15 4.91
N ILE A 4 10.23 -1.67 5.04
CA ILE A 4 9.14 -2.38 5.75
C ILE A 4 8.45 -3.44 4.87
N GLY A 5 8.88 -3.56 3.61
CA GLY A 5 8.40 -4.53 2.64
C GLY A 5 7.06 -4.20 1.96
N LEU A 6 6.44 -3.05 2.25
CA LEU A 6 5.13 -2.65 1.72
C LEU A 6 5.13 -2.39 0.21
N PHE A 7 6.21 -1.81 -0.30
CA PHE A 7 6.35 -1.52 -1.74
C PHE A 7 7.82 -1.64 -2.12
N ARG A 8 8.16 -2.73 -2.81
CA ARG A 8 9.54 -3.12 -3.12
C ARG A 8 9.85 -2.84 -4.58
N PRO A 9 11.08 -2.43 -4.92
CA PRO A 9 11.47 -2.30 -6.31
C PRO A 9 11.46 -3.67 -6.98
N GLU A 10 11.12 -3.70 -8.26
CA GLU A 10 11.26 -4.89 -9.09
C GLU A 10 12.73 -5.28 -9.26
N VAL A 11 13.62 -4.28 -9.34
CA VAL A 11 15.07 -4.49 -9.46
C VAL A 11 15.83 -3.62 -8.46
N LYS A 12 16.79 -4.23 -7.75
CA LYS A 12 17.84 -3.49 -7.06
C LYS A 12 19.10 -3.55 -7.93
N GLY A 13 19.57 -2.39 -8.39
CA GLY A 13 20.78 -2.31 -9.21
C GLY A 13 22.03 -2.65 -8.40
N ALA A 14 23.09 -3.06 -9.08
CA ALA A 14 24.39 -3.34 -8.45
C ALA A 14 24.98 -2.11 -7.72
N ASN A 15 24.55 -0.92 -8.11
CA ASN A 15 24.86 0.37 -7.48
C ASN A 15 24.02 0.67 -6.22
N GLY A 16 23.15 -0.25 -5.80
CA GLY A 16 22.27 -0.09 -4.63
C GLY A 16 20.99 0.72 -4.89
N TYR A 17 20.77 1.22 -6.11
CA TYR A 17 19.56 1.97 -6.43
C TYR A 17 18.35 1.05 -6.62
N HIS A 18 17.18 1.59 -6.27
CA HIS A 18 15.90 0.91 -6.41
C HIS A 18 15.21 1.31 -7.72
N TYR A 19 14.96 0.34 -8.58
CA TYR A 19 14.31 0.54 -9.86
C TYR A 19 12.90 -0.07 -9.81
N TYR A 20 11.91 0.79 -10.05
CA TYR A 20 10.51 0.43 -10.08
C TYR A 20 10.01 0.45 -11.52
N SER A 21 9.20 -0.52 -11.91
CA SER A 21 8.60 -0.53 -13.26
C SER A 21 7.36 0.34 -13.32
N CYS A 22 6.96 0.74 -14.53
CA CYS A 22 5.72 1.48 -14.77
C CYS A 22 4.49 0.69 -14.31
N PHE A 23 4.53 -0.64 -14.35
CA PHE A 23 3.44 -1.51 -13.89
C PHE A 23 3.24 -1.45 -12.37
N GLN A 24 4.26 -1.06 -11.60
CA GLN A 24 4.14 -0.87 -10.15
C GLN A 24 3.42 0.42 -9.76
N THR A 25 3.12 1.31 -10.71
CA THR A 25 2.48 2.61 -10.45
C THR A 25 1.10 2.46 -9.81
N ILE A 26 0.28 1.52 -10.31
CA ILE A 26 -1.07 1.29 -9.78
C ILE A 26 -1.03 0.86 -8.31
N GLN A 27 -0.09 -0.03 -7.95
CA GLN A 27 0.10 -0.44 -6.56
C GLN A 27 0.51 0.74 -5.67
N LEU A 28 1.42 1.59 -6.15
CA LEU A 28 1.84 2.78 -5.42
C LEU A 28 0.70 3.78 -5.23
N GLU A 29 -0.08 4.05 -6.28
CA GLU A 29 -1.23 4.96 -6.20
C GLU A 29 -2.25 4.49 -5.16
N MET A 30 -2.51 3.18 -5.11
CA MET A 30 -3.41 2.60 -4.11
C MET A 30 -2.91 2.82 -2.68
N ILE A 31 -1.62 2.55 -2.43
CA ILE A 31 -0.99 2.81 -1.12
C ILE A 31 -1.14 4.28 -0.74
N LEU A 32 -0.89 5.20 -1.67
CA LEU A 32 -0.99 6.64 -1.42
C LEU A 32 -2.44 7.09 -1.15
N ILE A 33 -3.42 6.54 -1.86
CA ILE A 33 -4.85 6.80 -1.60
C ILE A 33 -5.21 6.37 -0.18
N PHE A 34 -4.82 5.17 0.25
CA PHE A 34 -5.10 4.71 1.60
C PHE A 34 -4.45 5.56 2.68
N ARG A 35 -3.21 6.01 2.48
CA ARG A 35 -2.57 6.95 3.40
C ARG A 35 -3.32 8.27 3.50
N LYS A 36 -3.83 8.80 2.38
CA LYS A 36 -4.66 10.02 2.37
C LYS A 36 -6.00 9.83 3.10
N LEU A 37 -6.53 8.61 3.11
CA LEU A 37 -7.76 8.24 3.82
C LEU A 37 -7.55 7.96 5.31
N GLY A 38 -6.31 8.08 5.82
CA GLY A 38 -6.00 7.96 7.24
C GLY A 38 -5.57 6.56 7.69
N LEU A 39 -5.42 5.60 6.78
CA LEU A 39 -4.99 4.25 7.17
C LEU A 39 -3.55 4.23 7.71
N SER A 40 -3.33 3.40 8.72
CA SER A 40 -2.00 3.08 9.22
C SER A 40 -1.19 2.30 8.17
N ILE A 41 0.13 2.27 8.34
CA ILE A 41 1.01 1.51 7.44
C ILE A 41 0.75 0.00 7.58
N GLU A 42 0.43 -0.43 8.80
CA GLU A 42 0.10 -1.80 9.17
C GLU A 42 -1.20 -2.27 8.49
N ASP A 43 -2.24 -1.43 8.48
CA ASP A 43 -3.51 -1.75 7.82
C ASP A 43 -3.33 -1.88 6.30
N ILE A 44 -2.58 -0.94 5.70
CA ILE A 44 -2.30 -0.97 4.27
C ILE A 44 -1.51 -2.23 3.92
N LYS A 45 -0.50 -2.59 4.72
CA LYS A 45 0.29 -3.80 4.50
C LYS A 45 -0.57 -5.06 4.58
N THR A 46 -1.40 -5.17 5.62
CA THR A 46 -2.35 -6.29 5.79
C THR A 46 -3.25 -6.43 4.55
N TYR A 47 -3.79 -5.31 4.07
CA TYR A 47 -4.64 -5.29 2.88
C TYR A 47 -3.88 -5.65 1.59
N THR A 48 -2.66 -5.13 1.42
CA THR A 48 -1.88 -5.36 0.19
C THR A 48 -1.37 -6.80 0.10
N ASP A 49 -1.09 -7.44 1.25
CA ASP A 49 -0.67 -8.83 1.33
C ASP A 49 -1.86 -9.80 1.16
N HIS A 50 -3.08 -9.42 1.60
CA HIS A 50 -4.29 -10.25 1.54
C HIS A 50 -5.51 -9.49 0.96
N PRO A 51 -5.46 -9.05 -0.31
CA PRO A 51 -6.52 -8.21 -0.88
C PRO A 51 -7.85 -8.93 -1.07
N SER A 52 -7.87 -10.28 -1.06
CA SER A 52 -9.09 -11.10 -1.13
C SER A 52 -9.88 -11.12 0.17
N ASP A 53 -9.20 -10.95 1.30
CA ASP A 53 -9.77 -11.21 2.63
C ASP A 53 -10.43 -9.95 3.21
N MET A 54 -10.17 -8.80 2.59
CA MET A 54 -10.68 -7.49 2.98
C MET A 54 -11.25 -6.78 1.77
N SER A 55 -12.54 -6.40 1.83
CA SER A 55 -13.14 -5.56 0.79
C SER A 55 -12.71 -4.11 0.95
N PHE A 56 -12.34 -3.44 -0.14
CA PHE A 56 -12.08 -1.99 -0.15
C PHE A 56 -13.23 -1.20 0.49
N ARG A 57 -14.48 -1.62 0.27
CA ARG A 57 -15.66 -0.98 0.89
C ARG A 57 -15.67 -1.11 2.41
N GLN A 58 -15.20 -2.24 2.93
CA GLN A 58 -15.13 -2.48 4.37
C GLN A 58 -14.15 -1.50 5.02
N ILE A 59 -12.96 -1.35 4.44
CA ILE A 59 -11.93 -0.42 4.90
C ILE A 59 -12.45 1.02 4.99
N ILE A 60 -13.09 1.50 3.92
CA ILE A 60 -13.64 2.88 3.91
C ILE A 60 -14.75 3.04 4.95
N THR A 61 -15.58 2.01 5.13
CA THR A 61 -16.67 2.04 6.11
C THR A 61 -16.14 2.12 7.53
N ASP A 62 -15.11 1.36 7.86
CA ASP A 62 -14.53 1.36 9.20
C ASP A 62 -13.76 2.65 9.49
N GLN A 63 -13.11 3.26 8.50
CA GLN A 63 -12.51 4.58 8.64
C GLN A 63 -13.55 5.68 8.86
N LYS A 64 -14.70 5.65 8.17
CA LYS A 64 -15.78 6.63 8.40
C LYS A 64 -16.30 6.61 9.85
N LYS A 65 -16.46 5.42 10.44
CA LYS A 65 -16.91 5.26 11.84
C LYS A 65 -15.94 5.83 12.87
N LEU A 66 -14.68 6.08 12.52
CA LEU A 66 -13.69 6.69 13.42
C LEU A 66 -13.73 8.22 13.40
N ILE A 67 -14.39 8.81 12.40
CA ILE A 67 -14.50 10.26 12.19
C ILE A 67 -15.87 10.80 12.69
N ASP A 68 -16.87 9.92 12.77
CA ASP A 68 -18.18 10.18 13.41
C ASP A 68 -18.12 10.02 14.94
#